data_AF-A0A970YTA3-F1
#
_entry.id   AF-A0A970YTA3-F1
#
_cell.length_a   1.000
_cell.length_b   1.000
_cell.length_c   1.000
_cell.angle_alpha   90.00
_cell.angle_beta   90.00
_cell.angle_gamma   90.00
#
_symmetry.space_group_name_H-M   'P 1'
#
loop_
_entity.id
_entity.type
_entity.pdbx_description
1 polymer ?
#
loop_
_entity_poly.entity_id
_entity_poly.type
_entity_poly.pdbx_seq_one_letter_code
_entity_poly.pdbx_strand_id
1 'polypeptide(L)' 'MRTNIVLNESLVNDAMKLSGLKTKKSVIEEALKLFVSIQKQTRLKSLKGKLKWEGNLDEMRMDK' A
#
# COMPACT_ATOMS: atom_id res chain seq x y z
N MET A 1 1.52 8.84 -19.16
CA MET A 1 2.40 10.01 -19.37
C MET A 1 3.83 9.52 -19.54
N ARG A 2 4.60 10.06 -20.49
CA ARG A 2 6.03 9.74 -20.65
C ARG A 2 6.83 10.82 -19.94
N THR A 3 7.68 10.41 -18.99
CA THR A 3 8.49 11.32 -18.18
C THR A 3 9.92 10.78 -18.13
N ASN A 4 10.90 11.66 -18.25
CA ASN A 4 12.31 11.31 -18.06
C ASN A 4 12.70 11.67 -16.64
N ILE A 5 13.08 10.67 -15.85
CA ILE A 5 13.50 10.83 -14.45
C ILE A 5 14.79 10.02 -14.23
N VAL A 6 15.68 10.55 -13.42
CA VAL A 6 16.89 9.83 -12.99
C VAL A 6 16.53 8.98 -11.78
N LEU A 7 16.78 7.68 -11.86
CA LEU A 7 16.51 6.71 -10.80
C LEU A 7 17.80 5.99 -10.42
N ASN A 8 17.90 5.59 -9.15
CA ASN A 8 18.97 4.70 -8.72
C ASN A 8 18.76 3.31 -9.33
N GLU A 9 19.70 2.87 -10.18
CA GLU A 9 19.59 1.59 -10.88
C GLU A 9 19.67 0.38 -9.96
N SER A 10 20.46 0.42 -8.87
CA SER A 10 20.54 -0.70 -7.94
C SER A 10 19.20 -0.94 -7.27
N LEU A 11 18.55 0.13 -6.82
CA LEU A 11 17.22 0.07 -6.20
C LEU A 11 16.15 -0.48 -7.16
N VAL A 12 16.17 -0.03 -8.43
CA VAL A 12 15.21 -0.51 -9.43
C VAL A 12 15.47 -1.98 -9.75
N ASN A 13 16.73 -2.41 -9.85
CA ASN A 13 17.07 -3.81 -10.09
C ASN A 13 16.64 -4.71 -8.93
N ASP A 14 16.86 -4.28 -7.69
CA ASP A 14 16.42 -5.02 -6.51
C ASP A 14 14.90 -5.11 -6.45
N ALA A 15 14.20 -4.00 -6.72
CA ALA A 15 12.75 -3.99 -6.81
C ALA A 15 12.23 -4.93 -7.92
N MET A 16 12.86 -4.94 -9.10
CA MET A 16 12.52 -5.86 -10.20
C MET A 16 12.71 -7.33 -9.81
N LYS A 17 13.81 -7.67 -9.11
CA LYS A 17 14.07 -9.04 -8.62
C LYS A 17 13.03 -9.46 -7.60
N LEU A 18 12.73 -8.60 -6.62
CA LEU A 18 11.77 -8.88 -5.56
C LEU A 18 10.32 -8.97 -6.06
N SER A 19 9.95 -8.12 -7.03
CA SER A 19 8.59 -8.08 -7.56
C SER A 19 8.36 -9.06 -8.72
N GLY A 20 9.41 -9.64 -9.29
CA GLY A 20 9.34 -10.50 -10.49
C GLY A 20 8.89 -9.78 -11.77
N LEU A 21 8.93 -8.43 -11.79
CA LEU A 21 8.41 -7.64 -12.91
C LEU A 21 9.49 -7.43 -13.96
N LYS A 22 9.11 -7.57 -15.23
CA LYS A 22 10.04 -7.54 -16.36
C LYS A 22 10.49 -6.14 -16.79
N THR A 23 9.75 -5.09 -16.43
CA THR A 23 10.04 -3.73 -16.92
C THR A 23 10.14 -2.72 -15.78
N LYS A 24 11.07 -1.76 -15.93
CA LYS A 24 11.22 -0.62 -15.01
C LYS A 24 9.89 0.15 -14.87
N LYS A 25 9.13 0.31 -15.96
CA LYS A 25 7.81 0.96 -15.96
C LYS A 25 6.84 0.23 -15.02
N SER A 26 6.71 -1.08 -15.15
CA SER A 26 5.78 -1.87 -14.32
C SER A 26 6.12 -1.78 -12.84
N VAL A 27 7.41 -1.84 -12.49
CA VAL A 27 7.86 -1.68 -11.09
C VAL A 27 7.47 -0.32 -10.54
N ILE A 28 7.73 0.75 -11.30
CA ILE A 28 7.40 2.11 -10.87
C ILE A 28 5.88 2.27 -10.68
N GLU A 29 5.10 1.73 -11.61
CA GLU A 29 3.64 1.82 -11.55
C GLU A 29 3.06 1.07 -10.34
N GLU A 30 3.54 -0.14 -10.06
CA GLU A 30 3.14 -0.89 -8.87
C GLU A 30 3.62 -0.24 -7.57
N ALA A 31 4.83 0.30 -7.53
CA ALA A 31 5.34 1.04 -6.38
C ALA A 31 4.47 2.27 -6.06
N LEU A 32 4.04 3.01 -7.09
CA LEU A 32 3.15 4.17 -6.92
C LEU A 32 1.75 3.75 -6.44
N LYS A 33 1.18 2.68 -6.98
CA LYS A 33 -0.11 2.13 -6.49
C LYS A 33 -0.02 1.73 -5.03
N LEU A 34 1.04 1.02 -4.65
CA LEU A 34 1.28 0.60 -3.27
C LEU A 34 1.41 1.81 -2.35
N PHE A 35 2.21 2.81 -2.74
CA PHE A 35 2.38 4.04 -1.97
C PHE A 35 1.03 4.74 -1.73
N VAL A 36 0.21 4.92 -2.77
CA VAL A 36 -1.12 5.53 -2.63
C VAL A 36 -2.02 4.70 -1.70
N SER A 37 -1.99 3.36 -1.82
CA SER A 37 -2.77 2.47 -0.94
C SER A 37 -2.37 2.64 0.53
N ILE A 38 -1.07 2.67 0.82
CA ILE A 38 -0.55 2.87 2.18
C ILE A 38 -0.97 4.24 2.74
N GLN A 39 -0.90 5.29 1.93
CA GLN A 39 -1.31 6.63 2.38
C GLN A 39 -2.82 6.72 2.66
N LYS A 40 -3.65 6.08 1.83
CA LYS A 40 -5.09 5.97 2.08
C LYS A 40 -5.40 5.25 3.40
N GLN A 41 -4.71 4.14 3.66
CA GLN A 41 -4.85 3.41 4.93
C GLN A 41 -4.36 4.22 6.13
N THR A 42 -3.29 4.99 5.97
CA THR A 42 -2.78 5.86 7.03
C THR A 42 -3.78 6.96 7.40
N ARG A 43 -4.52 7.50 6.43
CA ARG A 43 -5.63 8.41 6.70
C ARG A 43 -6.72 7.74 7.55
N LEU A 44 -7.05 6.47 7.28
CA LEU A 44 -8.00 5.73 8.11
C LEU A 44 -7.47 5.49 9.53
N LYS A 45 -6.15 5.25 9.71
CA LYS A 45 -5.54 5.16 11.04
C LYS A 45 -5.73 6.45 11.86
N SER A 46 -5.81 7.62 11.23
CA SER A 46 -6.07 8.89 11.92
C SER A 46 -7.48 9.00 12.53
N LEU A 47 -8.41 8.12 12.12
CA LEU A 47 -9.78 8.01 12.64
C LEU A 47 -9.86 7.02 13.81
N LYS A 48 -8.78 6.30 14.12
CA LYS A 48 -8.71 5.38 15.26
C LYS A 48 -9.03 6.13 16.55
N GLY A 49 -10.01 5.63 17.31
CA GLY A 49 -10.47 6.24 18.57
C GLY A 49 -11.36 7.48 18.41
N LYS A 50 -11.61 7.95 17.18
CA LYS A 50 -12.52 9.09 16.90
C LYS A 50 -13.91 8.65 16.46
N LEU A 51 -14.03 7.43 15.95
CA LEU A 51 -15.29 6.86 15.51
C LEU A 51 -15.95 6.12 16.67
N LYS A 52 -17.23 6.42 16.92
CA LYS A 52 -18.05 5.64 17.84
C LYS A 52 -18.38 4.32 17.16
N TRP A 53 -17.91 3.22 17.73
CA TRP A 53 -18.24 1.89 17.28
C TRP A 53 -19.57 1.46 17.92
N GLU A 54 -20.51 0.99 17.11
CA GLU A 54 -21.81 0.47 17.57
C GLU A 54 -21.85 -1.03 17.26
N GLY A 55 -21.84 -1.85 18.31
CA GLY A 55 -21.85 -3.31 18.25
C GLY A 55 -21.62 -3.91 19.65
N ASN A 56 -21.98 -5.18 19.85
CA ASN A 56 -21.65 -5.93 21.06
C ASN A 56 -20.48 -6.89 20.76
N LEU A 57 -19.34 -6.62 21.38
CA LEU A 57 -18.09 -7.33 21.12
C LEU A 57 -18.11 -8.76 21.67
N ASP A 58 -18.91 -8.99 22.71
CA ASP A 58 -19.05 -10.31 23.34
C ASP A 58 -19.96 -11.21 22.50
N GLU A 59 -21.07 -10.68 21.97
CA GLU A 59 -21.96 -11.41 21.05
C GLU A 59 -21.21 -11.90 19.79
N MET A 60 -20.42 -11.02 19.16
CA MET A 60 -19.65 -11.37 17.95
C MET A 60 -18.59 -12.47 18.18
N ARG A 61 -18.17 -12.69 19.42
CA ARG A 61 -17.17 -13.71 19.78
C ARG A 61 -17.80 -15.05 20.18
N MET A 62 -19.10 -15.05 20.47
CA MET A 62 -19.84 -16.23 20.91
C MET A 62 -20.49 -17.02 19.78
N ASP A 63 -20.53 -16.49 18.54
CA ASP A 63 -20.99 -17.18 17.32
C ASP A 63 -19.97 -18.24 16.82
N LYS A 64 -19.63 -19.21 17.67
CA LYS A 64 -18.76 -20.35 17.32
C LYS A 64 -19.49 -21.68 17.35
#